data_AF-A0A4D4JAY7-F1
#
_entry.id   AF-A0A4D4JAY7-F1
#
_cell.length_a   1.000
_cell.length_b   1.000
_cell.length_c   1.000
_cell.angle_alpha   90.00
_cell.angle_beta   90.00
_cell.angle_gamma   90.00
#
_symmetry.space_group_name_H-M   'P 1'
#
loop_
_entity.id
_entity.type
_entity.pdbx_description
1 polymer ?
#
loop_
_entity_poly.entity_id
_entity_poly.type
_entity_poly.pdbx_seq_one_letter_code
_entity_poly.pdbx_strand_id
1 'polypeptide(L)'
;MQVISASRPEWIVPFTGLQPGQFRKLVRVVAQRGGDRIADGRPGRPWALPLADRVLLVATSWRTNLTMRQIGPLFGVSHSAAHRVIDTLGPLLALAPVRRRRLDQVTIIDGTLVPTRDHRLAAPSKNYRYSTNLQVAIDADTRLIVATGDPQPGNRNDCTVYRDSASPTSLQDAR
;
A
#
# COMPACT_ATOMS: atom_id res chain seq x y z
N MET A 1 -8.53 -7.85 -24.59
CA MET A 1 -9.72 -7.09 -24.16
C MET A 1 -9.49 -6.62 -22.73
N GLN A 2 -9.64 -5.33 -22.45
CA GLN A 2 -9.53 -4.77 -21.11
C GLN A 2 -10.93 -4.69 -20.49
N VAL A 3 -11.11 -5.27 -19.30
CA VAL A 3 -12.40 -5.31 -18.59
C VAL A 3 -12.52 -4.14 -17.61
N ILE A 4 -11.45 -3.90 -16.87
CA ILE A 4 -11.35 -2.87 -15.83
C ILE A 4 -10.56 -1.67 -16.39
N SER A 5 -11.15 -0.48 -16.29
CA SER A 5 -10.51 0.79 -16.66
C SER A 5 -11.03 1.91 -15.76
N ALA A 6 -10.16 2.86 -15.43
CA ALA A 6 -10.47 4.08 -14.71
C ALA A 6 -11.30 5.08 -15.54
N SER A 7 -11.41 4.87 -16.85
CA SER A 7 -12.36 5.63 -17.70
C SER A 7 -13.83 5.34 -17.36
N ARG A 8 -14.08 4.22 -16.69
CA ARG A 8 -15.38 3.71 -16.28
C ARG A 8 -15.52 3.84 -14.76
N PRO A 9 -16.20 4.89 -14.24
CA PRO A 9 -16.22 5.21 -12.81
C PRO A 9 -16.74 4.09 -11.92
N GLU A 10 -17.57 3.19 -12.44
CA GLU A 10 -18.09 2.01 -11.74
C GLU A 10 -17.00 1.07 -11.22
N TRP A 11 -15.79 1.10 -11.81
CA TRP A 11 -14.66 0.30 -11.36
C TRP A 11 -13.80 0.98 -10.29
N ILE A 12 -13.94 2.29 -10.10
CA ILE A 12 -13.06 3.03 -9.18
C ILE A 12 -13.41 2.70 -7.73
N VAL A 13 -14.67 2.86 -7.34
CA VAL A 13 -15.09 2.70 -5.93
C VAL A 13 -14.86 1.26 -5.43
N PRO A 14 -15.25 0.19 -6.15
CA PRO A 14 -15.07 -1.18 -5.66
C PRO A 14 -13.60 -1.58 -5.43
N PHE A 15 -12.69 -1.10 -6.28
CA PHE A 15 -11.29 -1.54 -6.25
C PHE A 15 -10.35 -0.58 -5.53
N THR A 16 -10.78 0.63 -5.22
CA THR A 16 -9.95 1.62 -4.51
C THR A 16 -10.55 2.05 -3.17
N GLY A 17 -11.87 1.96 -3.01
CA GLY A 17 -12.61 2.60 -1.91
C GLY A 17 -12.67 4.13 -2.01
N LEU A 18 -12.22 4.72 -3.13
CA LEU A 18 -12.20 6.16 -3.36
C LEU A 18 -13.32 6.58 -4.30
N GLN A 19 -13.90 7.75 -4.04
CA GLN A 19 -14.78 8.40 -5.00
C GLN A 19 -13.98 8.84 -6.25
N PRO A 20 -14.60 8.93 -7.45
CA PRO A 20 -13.88 9.30 -8.68
C PRO A 20 -13.08 10.61 -8.59
N GLY A 21 -13.57 11.60 -7.84
CA GLY A 21 -12.83 12.84 -7.57
C GLY A 21 -11.56 12.63 -6.73
N GLN A 22 -11.65 11.80 -5.68
CA GLN A 22 -10.51 11.45 -4.83
C GLN A 22 -9.48 10.61 -5.61
N PHE A 23 -9.94 9.70 -6.45
CA PHE A 23 -9.09 8.91 -7.32
C PHE A 23 -8.30 9.79 -8.30
N ARG A 24 -8.94 10.77 -8.96
CA ARG A 24 -8.24 11.75 -9.81
C ARG A 24 -7.17 12.53 -9.05
N LYS A 25 -7.44 12.88 -7.79
CA LYS A 25 -6.44 13.53 -6.91
C LYS A 25 -5.26 12.59 -6.63
N LEU A 26 -5.51 11.31 -6.33
CA LEU A 26 -4.47 10.30 -6.14
C LEU A 26 -3.60 10.16 -7.40
N VAL A 27 -4.22 10.03 -8.58
CA VAL A 27 -3.49 9.94 -9.85
C VAL A 27 -2.57 11.14 -10.05
N ARG A 28 -3.04 12.36 -9.74
CA ARG A 28 -2.21 13.58 -9.81
C ARG A 28 -1.02 13.54 -8.85
N VAL A 29 -1.23 13.08 -7.62
CA VAL A 29 -0.14 12.94 -6.63
C VAL A 29 0.89 11.92 -7.12
N VAL A 30 0.44 10.78 -7.65
CA VAL A 30 1.33 9.75 -8.20
C VAL A 30 2.10 10.29 -9.40
N ALA A 31 1.43 11.01 -10.32
CA ALA A 31 2.07 11.66 -11.46
C ALA A 31 3.19 12.61 -11.02
N GLN A 32 2.91 13.47 -10.03
CA GLN A 32 3.88 14.41 -9.49
C GLN A 32 5.08 13.71 -8.84
N ARG A 33 4.84 12.63 -8.09
CA ARG A 33 5.92 11.85 -7.43
C ARG A 33 6.76 11.05 -8.42
N GLY A 34 6.15 10.54 -9.49
CA GLY A 34 6.81 9.66 -10.43
C GLY A 34 7.46 10.36 -11.63
N GLY A 35 7.03 11.58 -11.96
CA GLY A 35 7.57 12.38 -13.07
C GLY A 35 7.63 11.63 -14.40
N ASP A 36 8.66 11.92 -15.19
CA ASP A 36 8.86 11.36 -16.53
C ASP A 36 9.03 9.83 -16.54
N ARG A 37 9.42 9.23 -15.40
CA ARG A 37 9.56 7.78 -15.27
C ARG A 37 8.23 7.06 -15.51
N ILE A 38 7.12 7.68 -15.14
CA ILE A 38 5.79 7.09 -15.26
C ILE A 38 4.87 7.87 -16.19
N ALA A 39 5.33 8.96 -16.79
CA ALA A 39 4.51 9.77 -17.70
C ALA A 39 4.04 8.94 -18.91
N ASP A 40 2.81 9.19 -19.33
CA ASP A 40 2.30 8.71 -20.61
C ASP A 40 3.02 9.47 -21.75
N GLY A 41 3.33 8.79 -22.85
CA GLY A 41 4.01 9.41 -24.00
C GLY A 41 5.50 9.72 -23.81
N ARG A 42 6.14 9.25 -22.73
CA ARG A 42 7.59 9.43 -22.52
C ARG A 42 8.43 8.78 -23.63
N PRO A 43 9.66 9.26 -23.89
CA PRO A 43 10.59 8.60 -24.80
C PRO A 43 10.89 7.14 -24.40
N GLY A 44 11.02 6.25 -25.39
CA GLY A 44 11.32 4.84 -25.20
C GLY A 44 10.08 3.93 -25.24
N ARG A 45 10.15 2.77 -24.58
CA ARG A 45 9.03 1.80 -24.62
C ARG A 45 7.80 2.36 -23.87
N PRO A 46 6.66 2.51 -24.56
CA PRO A 46 5.46 3.05 -23.94
C PRO A 46 4.88 2.06 -22.92
N TRP A 47 4.18 2.60 -21.93
CA TRP A 47 3.34 1.81 -21.04
C TRP A 47 2.14 1.28 -21.83
N ALA A 48 1.74 0.03 -21.55
CA ALA A 48 0.57 -0.58 -22.18
C ALA A 48 -0.77 0.01 -21.66
N LEU A 49 -0.72 0.76 -20.55
CA LEU A 49 -1.88 1.33 -19.87
C LEU A 49 -1.64 2.81 -19.58
N PRO A 50 -2.67 3.66 -19.70
CA PRO A 50 -2.60 5.04 -19.23
C PRO A 50 -2.34 5.09 -17.72
N LEU A 51 -1.83 6.22 -17.22
CA LEU A 51 -1.45 6.34 -15.80
C LEU A 51 -2.60 6.01 -14.84
N ALA A 52 -3.81 6.46 -15.14
CA ALA A 52 -4.98 6.18 -14.29
C ALA A 52 -5.26 4.68 -14.17
N ASP A 53 -5.17 3.92 -15.27
CA ASP A 53 -5.37 2.48 -15.25
C ASP A 53 -4.23 1.75 -14.54
N ARG A 54 -3.01 2.26 -14.64
CA ARG A 54 -1.86 1.74 -13.87
C ARG A 54 -2.06 1.94 -12.36
N VAL A 55 -2.54 3.11 -11.93
CA VAL A 55 -2.87 3.39 -10.52
C VAL A 55 -4.02 2.50 -10.04
N LEU A 56 -5.06 2.33 -10.86
CA LEU A 56 -6.18 1.44 -10.55
C LEU A 56 -5.71 -0.02 -10.41
N LEU A 57 -4.82 -0.49 -11.29
CA LEU A 57 -4.23 -1.83 -11.22
C LEU A 57 -3.51 -2.07 -9.88
N VAL A 58 -2.69 -1.12 -9.43
CA VAL A 58 -2.01 -1.23 -8.12
C VAL A 58 -3.04 -1.32 -6.99
N ALA A 59 -4.04 -0.43 -7.00
CA ALA A 59 -5.08 -0.43 -5.97
C ALA A 59 -5.89 -1.74 -5.96
N THR A 60 -6.29 -2.24 -7.13
CA THR A 60 -6.96 -3.54 -7.27
C THR A 60 -6.10 -4.67 -6.71
N SER A 61 -4.79 -4.65 -6.96
CA SER A 61 -3.86 -5.67 -6.45
C SER A 61 -3.74 -5.67 -4.92
N TRP A 62 -3.89 -4.51 -4.27
CA TRP A 62 -3.84 -4.39 -2.82
C TRP A 62 -5.19 -4.69 -2.15
N ARG A 63 -6.30 -4.35 -2.82
CA ARG A 63 -7.65 -4.55 -2.29
C ARG A 63 -8.20 -5.96 -2.47
N THR A 64 -7.59 -6.75 -3.33
CA THR A 64 -8.05 -8.09 -3.67
C THR A 64 -6.94 -9.12 -3.51
N ASN A 65 -7.29 -10.39 -3.37
CA ASN A 65 -6.33 -11.49 -3.32
C ASN A 65 -6.04 -12.07 -4.72
N LEU A 66 -6.19 -11.26 -5.77
CA LEU A 66 -5.96 -11.71 -7.14
C LEU A 66 -4.47 -11.88 -7.42
N THR A 67 -4.11 -13.01 -8.01
CA THR A 67 -2.75 -13.25 -8.48
C THR A 67 -2.42 -12.36 -9.68
N MET A 68 -1.13 -12.16 -9.95
CA MET A 68 -0.67 -11.44 -11.15
C MET A 68 -1.22 -12.03 -12.46
N ARG A 69 -1.45 -13.36 -12.49
CA ARG A 69 -2.03 -14.06 -13.64
C ARG A 69 -3.52 -13.78 -13.82
N GLN A 70 -4.24 -13.44 -12.75
CA GLN A 70 -5.64 -13.05 -12.80
C GLN A 70 -5.81 -11.57 -13.07
N ILE A 71 -4.98 -10.71 -12.46
CA ILE A 71 -5.12 -9.24 -12.60
C ILE A 71 -4.73 -8.77 -14.01
N GLY A 72 -3.69 -9.35 -14.62
CA GLY A 72 -3.22 -8.94 -15.95
C GLY A 72 -4.33 -8.95 -17.01
N PRO A 73 -5.02 -10.09 -17.22
CA PRO A 73 -6.15 -10.18 -18.14
C PRO A 73 -7.28 -9.17 -17.88
N LEU A 74 -7.60 -8.88 -16.62
CA LEU A 74 -8.66 -7.90 -16.28
C LEU A 74 -8.32 -6.49 -16.78
N PHE A 75 -7.04 -6.12 -16.78
CA PHE A 75 -6.54 -4.87 -17.32
C PHE A 75 -6.06 -4.98 -18.78
N GLY A 76 -6.22 -6.14 -19.43
CA GLY A 76 -5.77 -6.34 -20.81
C GLY A 76 -4.25 -6.33 -20.99
N VAL A 77 -3.47 -6.62 -19.94
CA VAL A 77 -2.00 -6.66 -19.97
C VAL A 77 -1.43 -8.02 -19.61
N SER A 78 -0.18 -8.28 -20.01
CA SER A 78 0.50 -9.52 -19.61
C SER A 78 0.80 -9.54 -18.10
N HIS A 79 1.04 -10.74 -17.57
CA HIS A 79 1.54 -10.95 -16.21
C HIS A 79 2.78 -10.08 -15.90
N SER A 80 3.77 -10.06 -16.81
CA SER A 80 5.00 -9.28 -16.65
C SER A 80 4.75 -7.77 -16.73
N ALA A 81 3.78 -7.31 -17.51
CA ALA A 81 3.39 -5.91 -17.56
C ALA A 81 2.71 -5.48 -16.25
N ALA A 82 1.77 -6.27 -15.72
CA ALA A 82 1.14 -6.02 -14.42
C ALA A 82 2.17 -5.96 -13.28
N HIS A 83 3.10 -6.93 -13.24
CA HIS A 83 4.19 -6.93 -12.26
C HIS A 83 5.03 -5.65 -12.33
N ARG A 84 5.45 -5.23 -13.54
CA ARG A 84 6.22 -3.99 -13.71
C ARG A 84 5.44 -2.75 -13.26
N VAL A 85 4.13 -2.70 -13.48
CA VAL A 85 3.29 -1.59 -12.99
C VAL A 85 3.32 -1.54 -11.47
N ILE A 86 3.08 -2.65 -10.80
CA ILE A 86 3.05 -2.72 -9.33
C ILE A 86 4.40 -2.37 -8.73
N ASP A 87 5.48 -2.94 -9.25
CA ASP A 87 6.84 -2.68 -8.79
C ASP A 87 7.23 -1.20 -8.97
N THR A 88 6.84 -0.60 -10.09
CA THR A 88 7.18 0.79 -10.43
C THR A 88 6.34 1.81 -9.66
N LEU A 89 5.03 1.60 -9.53
CA LEU A 89 4.08 2.56 -8.97
C LEU A 89 3.77 2.32 -7.49
N GLY A 90 3.90 1.09 -6.99
CA GLY A 90 3.57 0.74 -5.60
C GLY A 90 4.18 1.71 -4.57
N PRO A 91 5.49 1.99 -4.62
CA PRO A 91 6.12 2.96 -3.71
C PRO A 91 5.58 4.39 -3.84
N LEU A 92 5.11 4.79 -5.02
CA LEU A 92 4.55 6.14 -5.24
C LEU A 92 3.16 6.30 -4.61
N LEU A 93 2.43 5.19 -4.47
CA LEU A 93 1.13 5.13 -3.81
C LEU A 93 1.25 5.00 -2.29
N ALA A 94 2.44 4.74 -1.74
CA ALA A 94 2.66 4.75 -0.30
C ALA A 94 2.42 6.18 0.24
N LEU A 95 1.27 6.38 0.88
CA LEU A 95 0.92 7.64 1.51
C LEU A 95 1.56 7.67 2.90
N ALA A 96 2.17 8.81 3.25
CA ALA A 96 2.72 9.00 4.58
C ALA A 96 1.59 8.96 5.63
N PRO A 97 1.84 8.41 6.83
CA PRO A 97 0.90 8.48 7.94
C PRO A 97 0.45 9.91 8.23
N VAL A 98 -0.79 10.07 8.68
CA VAL A 98 -1.36 11.39 8.99
C VAL A 98 -0.86 11.85 10.35
N ARG A 99 0.00 12.88 10.36
CA ARG A 99 0.61 13.43 11.59
C ARG A 99 -0.30 14.37 12.40
N ARG A 100 -1.63 14.26 12.32
CA ARG A 100 -2.52 15.15 13.07
C ARG A 100 -2.88 14.52 14.40
N ARG A 101 -2.24 14.98 15.47
CA ARG A 101 -2.59 14.63 16.85
C ARG A 101 -3.73 15.49 17.35
N ARG A 102 -4.76 14.88 17.93
CA ARG A 102 -5.70 15.56 18.83
C ARG A 102 -5.44 15.09 20.25
N LEU A 103 -5.65 15.95 21.25
CA LEU A 103 -5.39 15.64 22.66
C LEU A 103 -6.30 14.52 23.21
N ASP A 104 -7.42 14.25 22.54
CA ASP A 104 -8.45 13.27 22.85
C ASP A 104 -8.43 12.05 21.91
N GLN A 105 -7.36 11.89 21.13
CA GLN A 105 -7.29 10.88 20.09
C GLN A 105 -7.16 9.46 20.65
N VAL A 106 -8.13 8.59 20.32
CA VAL A 106 -8.05 7.15 20.60
C VAL A 106 -7.40 6.44 19.42
N THR A 107 -6.33 5.69 19.70
CA THR A 107 -5.57 4.95 18.68
C THR A 107 -5.68 3.44 18.89
N ILE A 108 -6.02 2.72 17.83
CA ILE A 108 -5.97 1.26 17.76
C ILE A 108 -4.58 0.87 17.26
N ILE A 109 -3.90 0.03 18.04
CA ILE A 109 -2.61 -0.56 17.66
C ILE A 109 -2.84 -2.00 17.21
N ASP A 110 -2.38 -2.34 16.01
CA ASP A 110 -2.45 -3.69 15.49
C ASP A 110 -1.11 -4.12 14.87
N GLY A 111 -0.82 -5.42 14.99
CA GLY A 111 0.39 -6.06 14.49
C GLY A 111 0.10 -6.89 13.25
N THR A 112 0.86 -6.66 12.18
CA THR A 112 0.77 -7.47 10.97
C THR A 112 2.08 -8.20 10.68
N LEU A 113 1.97 -9.50 10.39
CA LEU A 113 3.11 -10.32 9.99
C LEU A 113 3.37 -10.14 8.50
N VAL A 114 4.41 -9.38 8.15
CA VAL A 114 4.83 -9.13 6.78
C VAL A 114 5.93 -10.13 6.40
N PRO A 115 5.67 -11.07 5.47
CA PRO A 115 6.71 -11.94 4.94
C PRO A 115 7.80 -11.10 4.26
N THR A 116 9.06 -11.33 4.62
CA THR A 116 10.20 -10.65 4.01
C THR A 116 11.34 -11.65 3.81
N ARG A 117 12.19 -11.38 2.82
CA ARG A 117 13.40 -12.18 2.53
C ARG A 117 14.62 -11.73 3.35
N ASP A 118 14.50 -10.65 4.12
CA ASP A 118 15.58 -10.21 5.00
C ASP A 118 15.67 -11.12 6.24
N HIS A 119 16.50 -12.15 6.13
CA HIS A 119 16.74 -13.11 7.22
C HIS A 119 17.57 -12.56 8.38
N ARG A 120 18.05 -11.31 8.31
CA ARG A 120 18.68 -10.65 9.48
C ARG A 120 17.67 -10.26 10.53
N LEU A 121 16.43 -9.98 10.10
CA LEU A 121 15.35 -9.51 10.96
C LEU A 121 14.17 -10.50 10.99
N ALA A 122 13.85 -11.15 9.87
CA ALA A 122 12.75 -12.08 9.80
C ALA A 122 12.99 -13.31 10.68
N ALA A 123 11.95 -13.71 11.41
CA ALA A 123 11.95 -14.92 12.24
C ALA A 123 10.74 -15.80 11.93
N PRO A 124 10.81 -17.12 12.22
CA PRO A 124 9.65 -18.00 12.10
C PRO A 124 8.50 -17.52 12.98
N SER A 125 7.38 -17.17 12.36
CA SER A 125 6.17 -16.72 13.08
C SER A 125 5.22 -17.87 13.39
N LYS A 126 4.11 -17.57 14.08
CA LYS A 126 3.03 -18.53 14.41
C LYS A 126 2.43 -19.26 13.19
N ASN A 127 2.63 -18.72 11.98
CA ASN A 127 2.15 -19.31 10.73
C ASN A 127 3.23 -20.16 10.03
N TYR A 128 4.33 -20.51 10.73
CA TYR A 128 5.47 -21.26 10.19
C TYR A 128 6.14 -20.62 8.97
N ARG A 129 6.02 -19.29 8.84
CA ARG A 129 6.67 -18.50 7.78
C ARG A 129 7.63 -17.48 8.40
N TYR A 130 8.76 -17.26 7.74
CA TYR A 130 9.67 -16.17 8.08
C TYR A 130 9.02 -14.83 7.78
N SER A 131 8.87 -14.00 8.79
CA SER A 131 8.24 -12.69 8.68
C SER A 131 8.78 -11.71 9.72
N THR A 132 8.42 -10.45 9.54
CA THR A 132 8.56 -9.39 10.54
C THR A 132 7.18 -9.01 11.05
N ASN A 133 7.07 -8.68 12.34
CA ASN A 133 5.89 -8.09 12.93
C ASN A 133 6.00 -6.56 12.82
N LEU A 134 5.16 -5.97 11.98
CA LEU A 134 5.06 -4.52 11.80
C LEU A 134 3.84 -4.00 12.57
N GLN A 135 4.06 -3.05 13.48
CA GLN A 135 2.96 -2.40 14.20
C GLN A 135 2.45 -1.20 13.42
N VAL A 136 1.12 -1.07 13.39
CA VAL A 136 0.43 0.06 12.78
C VAL A 136 -0.48 0.68 13.81
N ALA A 137 -0.39 2.01 13.92
CA ALA A 137 -1.25 2.82 14.76
C ALA A 137 -2.32 3.48 13.89
N ILE A 138 -3.58 3.25 14.23
CA ILE A 138 -4.74 3.69 13.47
C ILE A 138 -5.63 4.54 14.35
N ASP A 139 -5.93 5.74 13.91
CA ASP A 139 -6.90 6.61 14.57
C ASP A 139 -8.30 5.97 14.53
N ALA A 140 -8.95 5.82 15.70
CA ALA A 140 -10.20 5.07 15.82
C ALA A 140 -11.38 5.74 15.09
N ASP A 141 -11.41 7.07 15.04
CA ASP A 141 -12.52 7.85 14.47
C ASP A 141 -12.42 7.96 12.94
N THR A 142 -11.22 8.26 12.45
CA THR A 142 -10.96 8.51 11.03
C THR A 142 -10.49 7.27 10.29
N ARG A 143 -10.04 6.23 11.01
CA ARG A 143 -9.42 5.00 10.48
C ARG A 143 -8.17 5.25 9.64
N LEU A 144 -7.52 6.39 9.84
CA LEU A 144 -6.28 6.74 9.15
C LEU A 144 -5.08 6.18 9.92
N ILE A 145 -4.09 5.70 9.17
CA ILE A 145 -2.80 5.33 9.76
C ILE A 145 -2.11 6.61 10.22
N VAL A 146 -1.78 6.67 11.51
CA VAL A 146 -1.12 7.82 12.14
C VAL A 146 0.34 7.56 12.44
N ALA A 147 0.72 6.29 12.63
CA ALA A 147 2.10 5.88 12.75
C ALA A 147 2.32 4.41 12.36
N THR A 148 3.57 4.09 12.07
CA THR A 148 4.05 2.72 11.84
C THR A 148 5.32 2.53 12.65
N GLY A 149 5.42 1.42 13.39
CA GLY A 149 6.62 1.08 14.14
C GLY A 149 7.72 0.49 13.25
N ASP A 150 8.94 0.41 13.78
CA ASP A 150 10.00 -0.36 13.12
C ASP A 150 9.65 -1.86 13.12
N PRO A 151 9.92 -2.58 12.02
CA PRO A 151 9.64 -4.01 11.95
C PRO A 151 10.44 -4.77 13.01
N GLN A 152 9.77 -5.67 13.74
CA GLN A 152 10.38 -6.56 14.72
C GLN A 152 10.37 -8.01 14.22
N PRO A 153 11.16 -8.92 14.80
CA PRO A 153 11.12 -10.34 14.43
C PRO A 153 9.72 -10.95 14.57
N GLY A 154 9.29 -11.75 13.59
CA GLY A 154 7.93 -12.29 13.50
C GLY A 154 7.52 -13.29 14.59
N ASN A 155 8.45 -13.71 15.45
CA ASN A 155 8.18 -14.53 16.64
C ASN A 155 7.88 -13.69 17.90
N ARG A 156 7.91 -12.36 17.80
CA ARG A 156 7.57 -11.45 18.91
C ARG A 156 6.06 -11.21 18.94
N ASN A 157 5.49 -11.27 20.14
CA ASN A 157 4.08 -10.96 20.37
C ASN A 157 3.83 -9.44 20.34
N ASP A 158 2.60 -9.04 20.06
CA ASP A 158 2.25 -7.64 19.83
C ASP A 158 2.51 -6.76 21.06
N CYS A 159 2.31 -7.28 22.28
CA CYS A 159 2.61 -6.54 23.51
C CYS A 159 4.11 -6.20 23.65
N THR A 160 4.99 -7.12 23.26
CA THR A 160 6.45 -6.89 23.28
C THR A 160 6.84 -5.93 22.17
N VAL A 161 6.34 -6.18 20.95
CA VAL A 161 6.62 -5.34 19.80
C VAL A 161 6.16 -3.91 20.05
N TYR A 162 4.95 -3.69 20.55
CA TYR A 162 4.45 -2.37 20.91
C TYR A 162 5.36 -1.67 21.91
N ARG A 163 5.81 -2.37 22.96
CA ARG A 163 6.70 -1.79 23.98
C ARG A 163 8.06 -1.39 23.39
N ASP A 164 8.64 -2.23 22.53
CA ASP A 164 9.98 -2.05 22.00
C ASP A 164 10.02 -1.07 20.81
N SER A 165 8.95 -1.05 20.01
CA SER A 165 8.77 -0.09 18.90
C SER A 165 8.21 1.27 19.37
N ALA A 166 7.75 1.35 20.62
CA ALA A 166 7.43 2.60 21.31
C ALA A 166 8.69 3.27 21.86
N SER A 167 9.51 3.83 20.97
CA SER A 167 10.44 4.92 21.31
C SER A 167 9.71 6.28 21.12
N PRO A 168 10.18 7.39 21.74
CA PRO A 168 9.48 8.68 21.81
C PRO A 168 9.32 9.44 20.48
N THR A 169 9.44 8.76 19.34
CA THR A 169 9.34 9.36 18.00
C THR A 169 8.49 8.56 17.02
N SER A 170 8.05 7.34 17.38
CA SER A 170 7.43 6.40 16.43
C SER A 170 6.08 5.82 16.87
N LEU A 171 5.86 5.52 18.15
CA LEU A 171 4.56 5.00 18.64
C LEU A 171 4.11 5.52 20.01
N GLN A 172 5.00 6.17 20.80
CA GLN A 172 4.61 6.80 22.07
C GLN A 172 3.85 8.13 21.88
N ASP A 173 4.08 8.82 20.76
CA ASP A 173 3.39 10.07 20.43
C ASP A 173 1.90 9.88 20.08
N ALA A 174 1.45 8.62 20.04
CA ALA A 174 0.07 8.20 19.81
C ALA A 174 -0.73 7.95 21.11
N ARG A 175 -0.15 8.23 22.28
CA ARG A 175 -0.86 8.28 23.58
C ARG A 175 -1.36 9.68 23.90
#